data_AF-A0A2D2AUP2-F1
#
_entry.id   AF-A0A2D2AUP2-F1
#
_cell.length_a   1.000
_cell.length_b   1.000
_cell.length_c   1.000
_cell.angle_alpha   90.00
_cell.angle_beta   90.00
_cell.angle_gamma   90.00
#
_symmetry.space_group_name_H-M   'P 1'
#
loop_
_entity.id
_entity.type
_entity.pdbx_description
1 polymer ?
#
loop_
_entity_poly.entity_id
_entity_poly.type
_entity_poly.pdbx_seq_one_letter_code
_entity_poly.pdbx_strand_id
1 'polypeptide(L)'
;MARTGFRVPEAAAAILAAALALLSLAASPALAQGSLKDFLFGERADQTQRRPAAPPVARYVSETGEGFILDRSSGKPLLKFESSYEVWALQPEVGPRGDINYKNDLGQIILRATKLGGFTLFTRKRPSGSSAEVMGAAPALRLKPVSPLALYQLMRLSSARASKASGRVIAFEADATPASSPLIADASVIASEAIVRLSSTPKGRVQLEKIGKVVIVEGARPSVVLKNGVLLIVVTPDDGMAGRPSSDRIIHVAATR
;
A
#
# COMPACT_ATOMS: atom_id res chain seq x y z
N MET A 1 -55.94 -89.47 47.08
CA MET A 1 -55.43 -90.80 46.64
C MET A 1 -54.85 -90.67 45.25
N ALA A 2 -53.85 -91.50 44.95
CA ALA A 2 -53.19 -91.72 43.65
C ALA A 2 -52.12 -90.70 43.21
N ARG A 3 -50.87 -91.15 43.39
CA ARG A 3 -49.62 -90.72 42.77
C ARG A 3 -49.58 -91.16 41.30
N THR A 4 -48.90 -90.40 40.45
CA THR A 4 -48.08 -90.84 39.30
C THR A 4 -47.49 -89.57 38.66
N GLY A 5 -46.19 -89.30 38.55
CA GLY A 5 -45.02 -90.16 38.63
C GLY A 5 -44.68 -90.75 37.27
N PHE A 6 -44.07 -89.96 36.37
CA PHE A 6 -43.26 -90.51 35.28
C PHE A 6 -42.01 -89.65 35.07
N ARG A 7 -40.87 -90.35 34.96
CA ARG A 7 -39.51 -89.82 34.95
C ARG A 7 -38.81 -90.38 33.69
N VAL A 8 -37.97 -89.53 33.08
CA VAL A 8 -36.63 -89.84 32.49
C VAL A 8 -36.67 -90.53 31.10
N PRO A 9 -35.67 -90.39 30.17
CA PRO A 9 -34.28 -89.93 30.36
C PRO A 9 -33.72 -88.85 29.40
N GLU A 10 -32.62 -88.26 29.88
CA GLU A 10 -31.55 -87.65 29.09
C GLU A 10 -30.82 -88.69 28.23
N ALA A 11 -30.53 -88.37 26.97
CA ALA A 11 -29.48 -89.02 26.20
C ALA A 11 -28.85 -88.06 25.18
N ALA A 12 -27.64 -87.62 25.54
CA ALA A 12 -26.49 -87.20 24.75
C ALA A 12 -26.57 -87.20 23.20
N ALA A 13 -26.19 -86.07 22.59
CA ALA A 13 -25.27 -85.93 21.43
C ALA A 13 -25.28 -84.46 20.98
N ALA A 14 -24.29 -83.64 21.36
CA ALA A 14 -23.08 -83.39 20.59
C ALA A 14 -23.29 -82.67 19.23
N ILE A 15 -22.96 -81.36 19.25
CA ILE A 15 -22.26 -80.60 18.19
C ILE A 15 -23.09 -80.09 17.00
N LEU A 16 -23.47 -78.80 17.06
CA LEU A 16 -23.45 -77.84 15.94
C LEU A 16 -23.52 -76.41 16.54
N ALA A 17 -22.39 -75.78 16.86
CA ALA A 17 -21.66 -74.85 16.00
C ALA A 17 -22.43 -73.57 15.63
N ALA A 18 -21.86 -72.44 16.08
CA ALA A 18 -21.93 -71.09 15.53
C ALA A 18 -23.24 -70.28 15.70
N ALA A 19 -23.25 -69.37 16.69
CA ALA A 19 -23.49 -67.93 16.49
C ALA A 19 -23.70 -67.22 17.84
N LEU A 20 -22.65 -67.02 18.64
CA LEU A 20 -22.73 -66.12 19.79
C LEU A 20 -21.38 -65.44 20.08
N ALA A 21 -20.96 -64.58 19.16
CA ALA A 21 -19.99 -63.52 19.42
C ALA A 21 -19.99 -62.62 18.18
N LEU A 22 -20.70 -61.49 18.21
CA LEU A 22 -20.42 -60.30 17.40
C LEU A 22 -21.38 -59.17 17.78
N LEU A 23 -20.77 -58.01 18.07
CA LEU A 23 -21.32 -56.64 17.92
C LEU A 23 -22.08 -56.03 19.10
N SER A 24 -21.29 -55.64 20.09
CA SER A 24 -21.38 -54.32 20.72
C SER A 24 -21.22 -53.18 19.70
N LEU A 25 -21.86 -52.04 20.01
CA LEU A 25 -21.75 -50.69 19.39
C LEU A 25 -22.45 -50.44 18.04
N ALA A 26 -23.60 -49.75 18.09
CA ALA A 26 -24.01 -48.80 17.05
C ALA A 26 -24.80 -47.64 17.68
N ALA A 27 -24.09 -46.60 18.14
CA ALA A 27 -24.67 -45.28 18.32
C ALA A 27 -24.65 -44.58 16.96
N SER A 28 -25.81 -44.35 16.35
CA SER A 28 -25.92 -43.60 15.10
C SER A 28 -25.57 -42.13 15.32
N PRO A 29 -24.76 -41.48 14.47
CA PRO A 29 -24.66 -40.03 14.50
C PRO A 29 -25.97 -39.46 13.95
N ALA A 30 -26.60 -38.57 14.71
CA ALA A 30 -27.68 -37.74 14.22
C ALA A 30 -27.13 -36.84 13.11
N LEU A 31 -27.54 -37.09 11.86
CA LEU A 31 -27.29 -36.19 10.74
C LEU A 31 -28.06 -34.90 11.01
N ALA A 32 -27.30 -33.82 11.24
CA ALA A 32 -27.84 -32.48 11.39
C ALA A 32 -28.69 -32.11 10.17
N GLN A 33 -29.95 -31.72 10.42
CA GLN A 33 -30.81 -31.16 9.39
C GLN A 33 -30.22 -29.83 8.94
N GLY A 34 -29.63 -29.81 7.74
CA GLY A 34 -29.18 -28.60 7.08
C GLY A 34 -30.32 -27.59 7.00
N SER A 35 -30.06 -26.36 7.44
CA SER A 35 -31.05 -25.30 7.48
C SER A 35 -31.52 -24.96 6.06
N LEU A 36 -32.82 -24.76 5.86
CA LEU A 36 -33.38 -24.30 4.58
C LEU A 36 -32.76 -22.96 4.11
N LYS A 37 -32.16 -22.19 5.03
CA LYS A 37 -31.37 -21.00 4.70
C LYS A 37 -30.08 -21.34 3.95
N ASP A 38 -29.43 -22.46 4.27
CA ASP A 38 -28.21 -22.89 3.55
C ASP A 38 -28.55 -23.33 2.12
N PHE A 39 -29.75 -23.84 1.87
CA PHE A 39 -30.18 -24.17 0.50
C PHE A 39 -30.63 -22.95 -0.30
N LEU A 40 -31.26 -21.96 0.35
CA LEU A 40 -31.74 -20.74 -0.32
C LEU A 40 -30.63 -19.70 -0.56
N PHE A 41 -29.58 -19.69 0.28
CA PHE A 41 -28.49 -18.71 0.22
C PHE A 41 -27.09 -19.33 -0.02
N GLY A 42 -26.93 -20.64 0.18
CA GLY A 42 -25.67 -21.37 0.02
C GLY A 42 -25.55 -22.02 -1.35
N GLU A 43 -25.31 -21.20 -2.37
CA GLU A 43 -24.65 -21.62 -3.63
C GLU A 43 -24.35 -20.42 -4.55
N ARG A 44 -24.93 -19.24 -4.28
CA ARG A 44 -24.61 -17.99 -5.00
C ARG A 44 -23.43 -17.19 -4.42
N ALA A 45 -22.94 -17.52 -3.23
CA ALA A 45 -21.83 -16.81 -2.61
C ALA A 45 -20.44 -17.18 -3.18
N ASP A 46 -20.31 -18.33 -3.86
CA ASP A 46 -19.03 -18.80 -4.40
C ASP A 46 -18.82 -18.52 -5.89
N GLN A 47 -19.86 -18.14 -6.63
CA GLN A 47 -19.79 -17.90 -8.08
C GLN A 47 -19.68 -16.42 -8.47
N THR A 48 -19.70 -15.50 -7.51
CA THR A 48 -19.30 -14.11 -7.77
C THR A 48 -17.78 -14.04 -7.79
N GLN A 49 -17.19 -14.60 -8.85
CA GLN A 49 -15.86 -14.30 -9.39
C GLN A 49 -14.92 -13.66 -8.36
N ARG A 50 -14.33 -14.47 -7.46
CA ARG A 50 -13.29 -14.01 -6.53
C ARG A 50 -12.12 -13.52 -7.37
N ARG A 51 -12.13 -12.23 -7.74
CA ARG A 51 -10.92 -11.56 -8.23
C ARG A 51 -9.85 -11.87 -7.19
N PRO A 52 -8.72 -12.49 -7.57
CA PRO A 52 -7.65 -12.75 -6.64
C PRO A 52 -7.29 -11.43 -5.95
N ALA A 53 -7.10 -11.48 -4.63
CA ALA A 53 -6.71 -10.30 -3.87
C ALA A 53 -5.49 -9.66 -4.56
N ALA A 54 -5.58 -8.36 -4.86
CA ALA A 54 -4.51 -7.69 -5.57
C ALA A 54 -3.19 -7.87 -4.80
N PRO A 55 -2.08 -8.19 -5.48
CA PRO A 55 -0.80 -8.38 -4.82
C PRO A 55 -0.45 -7.22 -3.87
N PRO A 56 0.36 -7.46 -2.82
CA PRO A 56 0.81 -6.40 -1.92
C PRO A 56 1.48 -5.25 -2.69
N VAL A 57 2.19 -5.57 -3.77
CA VAL A 57 2.76 -4.61 -4.71
C VAL A 57 2.26 -4.92 -6.11
N ALA A 58 1.54 -3.97 -6.70
CA ALA A 58 0.93 -4.16 -8.01
C ALA A 58 1.00 -2.90 -8.87
N ARG A 59 1.04 -3.14 -10.19
CA ARG A 59 0.89 -2.11 -11.21
C ARG A 59 -0.58 -1.93 -11.52
N TYR A 60 -1.00 -0.68 -11.67
CA TYR A 60 -2.34 -0.28 -12.03
C TYR A 60 -2.30 0.67 -13.21
N VAL A 61 -3.37 0.69 -13.99
CA VAL A 61 -3.59 1.68 -15.06
C VAL A 61 -4.97 2.28 -14.86
N SER A 62 -5.04 3.61 -14.83
CA SER A 62 -6.32 4.31 -14.84
C SER A 62 -7.02 4.17 -16.19
N GLU A 63 -8.34 4.39 -16.23
CA GLU A 63 -9.14 4.39 -17.47
C GLU A 63 -8.57 5.30 -18.56
N THR A 64 -7.69 6.24 -18.21
CA THR A 64 -7.10 7.17 -19.16
C THR A 64 -5.61 7.00 -19.36
N GLY A 65 -5.13 5.80 -19.09
CA GLY A 65 -3.79 5.36 -19.44
C GLY A 65 -2.70 5.80 -18.47
N GLU A 66 -3.02 6.51 -17.39
CA GLU A 66 -2.02 6.84 -16.38
C GLU A 66 -1.68 5.60 -15.56
N GLY A 67 -0.47 5.09 -15.77
CA GLY A 67 0.09 3.95 -15.05
C GLY A 67 0.72 4.37 -13.72
N PHE A 68 0.52 3.55 -12.69
CA PHE A 68 1.16 3.73 -11.38
C PHE A 68 1.39 2.39 -10.69
N ILE A 69 2.35 2.37 -9.77
CA ILE A 69 2.62 1.25 -8.86
C ILE A 69 2.09 1.63 -7.49
N LEU A 70 1.35 0.72 -6.86
CA LEU A 70 0.95 0.83 -5.45
C LEU A 70 1.63 -0.30 -4.67
N ASP A 71 2.44 0.09 -3.69
CA ASP A 71 3.13 -0.81 -2.76
C ASP A 71 2.51 -0.67 -1.37
N ARG A 72 1.82 -1.72 -0.92
CA ARG A 72 1.25 -1.88 0.42
C ARG A 72 2.00 -2.94 1.24
N SER A 73 3.16 -3.39 0.75
CA SER A 73 3.98 -4.40 1.41
C SER A 73 4.81 -3.83 2.56
N SER A 74 4.99 -2.50 2.58
CA SER A 74 5.67 -1.77 3.65
C SER A 74 4.68 -1.11 4.61
N GLY A 75 5.14 -0.65 5.78
CA GLY A 75 4.28 -0.10 6.83
C GLY A 75 3.46 1.12 6.42
N LYS A 76 3.97 1.97 5.51
CA LYS A 76 3.23 3.09 4.91
C LYS A 76 3.00 2.82 3.43
N PRO A 77 1.74 2.86 2.93
CA PRO A 77 1.46 2.68 1.50
C PRO A 77 2.23 3.67 0.63
N LEU A 78 2.91 3.16 -0.39
CA LEU A 78 3.66 3.97 -1.35
C LEU A 78 3.01 3.93 -2.72
N LEU A 79 2.99 5.06 -3.42
CA LEU A 79 2.51 5.16 -4.79
C LEU A 79 3.57 5.81 -5.67
N LYS A 80 3.85 5.21 -6.82
CA LYS A 80 4.73 5.81 -7.83
C LYS A 80 4.03 5.88 -9.18
N PHE A 81 3.85 7.08 -9.71
CA PHE A 81 3.43 7.23 -11.11
C PHE A 81 4.57 6.79 -12.05
N GLU A 82 4.23 6.15 -13.16
CA GLU A 82 5.24 5.77 -14.16
C GLU A 82 5.85 7.00 -14.85
N SER A 83 5.06 8.08 -14.95
CA SER A 83 5.41 9.36 -15.58
C SER A 83 6.21 10.31 -14.68
N SER A 84 6.36 10.01 -13.38
CA SER A 84 7.08 10.86 -12.42
C SER A 84 8.18 10.06 -11.72
N TYR A 85 9.21 10.78 -11.25
CA TYR A 85 10.24 10.21 -10.41
C TYR A 85 9.76 10.05 -8.96
N GLU A 86 8.70 10.76 -8.58
CA GLU A 86 8.19 10.78 -7.22
C GLU A 86 7.51 9.48 -6.81
N VAL A 87 8.01 8.94 -5.71
CA VAL A 87 7.27 8.02 -4.85
C VAL A 87 6.61 8.82 -3.75
N TRP A 88 5.29 8.67 -3.65
CA TRP A 88 4.43 9.29 -2.65
C TRP A 88 4.27 8.34 -1.48
N ALA A 89 4.59 8.81 -0.28
CA ALA A 89 4.16 8.14 0.94
C ALA A 89 2.75 8.59 1.30
N LEU A 90 1.82 7.64 1.33
CA LEU A 90 0.40 7.92 1.51
C LEU A 90 -0.06 7.58 2.93
N GLN A 91 -0.92 8.44 3.46
CA GLN A 91 -1.60 8.21 4.73
C GLN A 91 -2.97 7.55 4.46
N PRO A 92 -3.21 6.32 4.94
CA PRO A 92 -4.52 5.70 4.85
C PRO A 92 -5.49 6.33 5.86
N GLU A 93 -6.73 6.58 5.44
CA GLU A 93 -7.84 7.03 6.27
C GLU A 93 -9.11 6.25 5.91
N VAL A 94 -9.75 5.65 6.90
CA VAL A 94 -10.99 4.88 6.71
C VAL A 94 -12.15 5.86 6.44
N GLY A 95 -12.77 5.70 5.28
CA GLY A 95 -13.95 6.45 4.87
C GLY A 95 -15.26 5.86 5.40
N PRO A 96 -16.38 6.60 5.29
CA PRO A 96 -17.66 6.22 5.90
C PRO A 96 -18.23 4.86 5.44
N ARG A 97 -17.89 4.41 4.23
CA ARG A 97 -18.40 3.16 3.64
C ARG A 97 -17.43 1.98 3.80
N GLY A 98 -16.41 2.13 4.64
CA GLY A 98 -15.32 1.16 4.75
C GLY A 98 -14.31 1.24 3.59
N ASP A 99 -14.41 2.27 2.76
CA ASP A 99 -13.38 2.62 1.77
C ASP A 99 -12.12 3.10 2.48
N ILE A 100 -10.96 3.01 1.83
CA ILE A 100 -9.71 3.60 2.31
C ILE A 100 -9.34 4.76 1.39
N ASN A 101 -9.28 5.97 1.95
CA ASN A 101 -8.74 7.14 1.27
C ASN A 101 -7.25 7.23 1.58
N TYR A 102 -6.41 7.14 0.56
CA TYR A 102 -4.97 7.38 0.66
C TYR A 102 -4.68 8.83 0.33
N LYS A 103 -4.15 9.55 1.32
CA LYS A 103 -3.87 10.98 1.25
C LYS A 103 -2.37 11.25 1.13
N ASN A 104 -1.99 12.30 0.42
CA ASN A 104 -0.62 12.81 0.48
C ASN A 104 -0.35 13.50 1.83
N ASP A 105 0.87 13.99 2.00
CA ASP A 105 1.29 14.72 3.19
C ASP A 105 0.54 16.05 3.39
N LEU A 106 -0.13 16.62 2.37
CA LEU A 106 -1.04 17.77 2.47
C LEU A 106 -2.48 17.38 2.84
N GLY A 107 -2.79 16.09 3.02
CA GLY A 107 -4.14 15.61 3.30
C GLY A 107 -5.05 15.51 2.06
N GLN A 108 -4.51 15.72 0.85
CA GLN A 108 -5.27 15.59 -0.39
C GLN A 108 -5.39 14.12 -0.77
N ILE A 109 -6.59 13.69 -1.15
CA ILE A 109 -6.83 12.32 -1.60
C ILE A 109 -6.14 12.10 -2.95
N ILE A 110 -5.23 11.13 -3.02
CA ILE A 110 -4.55 10.72 -4.25
C ILE A 110 -5.17 9.44 -4.80
N LEU A 111 -5.59 8.54 -3.91
CA LEU A 111 -6.14 7.24 -4.30
C LEU A 111 -7.24 6.85 -3.31
N ARG A 112 -8.36 6.33 -3.81
CA ARG A 112 -9.39 5.69 -2.99
C ARG A 112 -9.44 4.20 -3.33
N ALA A 113 -9.43 3.35 -2.32
CA ALA A 113 -9.73 1.93 -2.44
C ALA A 113 -11.13 1.66 -1.91
N THR A 114 -11.93 0.98 -2.72
CA THR A 114 -13.24 0.48 -2.29
C THR A 114 -13.08 -0.84 -1.53
N LYS A 115 -14.07 -1.20 -0.71
CA LYS A 115 -14.11 -2.52 -0.04
C LYS A 115 -14.03 -3.71 -1.01
N LEU A 116 -14.50 -3.52 -2.24
CA LEU A 116 -14.49 -4.53 -3.31
C LEU A 116 -13.13 -4.62 -4.05
N GLY A 117 -12.14 -3.82 -3.66
CA GLY A 117 -10.80 -3.83 -4.24
C GLY A 117 -10.64 -3.00 -5.52
N GLY A 118 -11.68 -2.26 -5.92
CA GLY A 118 -11.58 -1.25 -6.99
C GLY A 118 -10.86 0.00 -6.50
N PHE A 119 -10.09 0.64 -7.39
CA PHE A 119 -9.34 1.86 -7.09
C PHE A 119 -9.87 3.05 -7.90
N THR A 120 -9.88 4.23 -7.29
CA THR A 120 -10.12 5.50 -7.97
C THR A 120 -8.93 6.41 -7.75
N LEU A 121 -8.23 6.76 -8.83
CA LEU A 121 -7.08 7.65 -8.83
C LEU A 121 -7.53 9.10 -8.99
N PHE A 122 -7.07 9.98 -8.11
CA PHE A 122 -7.34 11.42 -8.15
C PHE A 122 -6.07 12.16 -8.53
N THR A 123 -6.13 12.94 -9.62
CA THR A 123 -5.00 13.76 -10.06
C THR A 123 -5.44 15.18 -10.33
N ARG A 124 -4.48 16.11 -10.47
CA ARG A 124 -4.79 17.51 -10.83
C ARG A 124 -5.51 17.62 -12.17
N LYS A 125 -5.24 16.71 -13.11
CA LYS A 125 -5.90 16.66 -14.42
C LYS A 125 -7.30 16.04 -14.33
N ARG A 126 -7.58 15.25 -13.29
CA ARG A 126 -8.82 14.50 -13.05
C ARG A 126 -9.24 14.61 -11.59
N PRO A 127 -9.71 15.79 -11.13
CA PRO A 127 -10.12 15.97 -9.75
C PRO A 127 -11.38 15.16 -9.40
N SER A 128 -12.20 14.79 -10.38
CA SER A 128 -13.35 13.90 -10.22
C SER A 128 -12.96 12.43 -9.98
N GLY A 129 -11.69 12.07 -10.17
CA GLY A 129 -11.22 10.70 -10.13
C GLY A 129 -11.30 9.98 -11.47
N SER A 130 -10.54 8.90 -11.59
CA SER A 130 -10.58 7.93 -12.69
C SER A 130 -10.48 6.53 -12.10
N SER A 131 -11.29 5.57 -12.58
CA SER A 131 -11.15 4.19 -12.11
C SER A 131 -9.78 3.63 -12.51
N ALA A 132 -9.21 2.74 -11.71
CA ALA A 132 -7.94 2.11 -11.96
C ALA A 132 -8.04 0.59 -11.81
N GLU A 133 -7.48 -0.10 -12.80
CA GLU A 133 -7.48 -1.55 -12.88
C GLU A 133 -6.09 -2.12 -12.64
N VAL A 134 -6.02 -3.30 -12.03
CA VAL A 134 -4.78 -4.00 -11.77
C VAL A 134 -4.26 -4.65 -13.05
N MET A 135 -2.99 -4.42 -13.36
CA MET A 135 -2.31 -4.97 -14.54
C MET A 135 -1.42 -6.16 -14.19
N GLY A 136 -1.01 -6.29 -12.93
CA GLY A 136 -0.16 -7.39 -12.47
C GLY A 136 0.71 -7.00 -11.27
N ALA A 137 1.57 -7.93 -10.85
CA ALA A 137 2.55 -7.68 -9.81
C ALA A 137 3.60 -6.65 -10.26
N ALA A 138 4.20 -5.94 -9.30
CA ALA A 138 5.28 -4.99 -9.54
C ALA A 138 6.37 -5.11 -8.47
N PRO A 139 7.62 -4.67 -8.75
CA PRO A 139 8.68 -4.63 -7.75
C PRO A 139 8.36 -3.67 -6.60
N ALA A 140 8.77 -4.03 -5.39
CA ALA A 140 8.63 -3.17 -4.21
C ALA A 140 9.38 -1.84 -4.38
N LEU A 141 8.79 -0.76 -3.88
CA LEU A 141 9.35 0.58 -3.92
C LEU A 141 10.30 0.75 -2.73
N ARG A 142 11.60 0.89 -3.01
CA ARG A 142 12.66 0.96 -2.01
C ARG A 142 13.70 2.02 -2.37
N LEU A 143 14.25 2.68 -1.35
CA LEU A 143 15.47 3.49 -1.51
C LEU A 143 16.63 2.57 -1.88
N LYS A 144 17.40 2.97 -2.88
CA LYS A 144 18.65 2.29 -3.23
C LYS A 144 19.78 2.95 -2.44
N PRO A 145 20.71 2.18 -1.84
CA PRO A 145 21.91 2.74 -1.24
C PRO A 145 22.66 3.63 -2.24
N VAL A 146 23.16 4.77 -1.77
CA VAL A 146 23.85 5.77 -2.59
C VAL A 146 25.23 6.03 -1.99
N SER A 147 26.27 5.95 -2.81
CA SER A 147 27.63 6.30 -2.38
C SER A 147 27.78 7.83 -2.25
N PRO A 148 28.75 8.33 -1.46
CA PRO A 148 28.98 9.77 -1.32
C PRO A 148 29.19 10.49 -2.67
N LEU A 149 29.94 9.87 -3.59
CA LEU A 149 30.16 10.41 -4.93
C LEU A 149 28.85 10.46 -5.75
N ALA A 150 28.05 9.40 -5.71
CA ALA A 150 26.76 9.35 -6.41
C ALA A 150 25.77 10.38 -5.84
N LEU A 151 25.76 10.58 -4.52
CA LEU A 151 24.96 11.61 -3.85
C LEU A 151 25.36 13.01 -4.36
N TYR A 152 26.65 13.32 -4.34
CA TYR A 152 27.16 14.61 -4.85
C TYR A 152 26.77 14.85 -6.32
N GLN A 153 26.88 13.82 -7.17
CA GLN A 153 26.45 13.90 -8.57
C GLN A 153 24.94 14.17 -8.70
N LEU A 154 24.10 13.45 -7.95
CA LEU A 154 22.65 13.65 -7.96
C LEU A 154 22.25 15.04 -7.45
N MET A 155 22.92 15.55 -6.43
CA MET A 155 22.70 16.92 -5.94
C MET A 155 23.09 17.96 -6.99
N ARG A 156 24.23 17.80 -7.66
CA ARG A 156 24.64 18.67 -8.77
C ARG A 156 23.64 18.63 -9.92
N LEU A 157 23.16 17.45 -10.31
CA LEU A 157 22.16 17.29 -11.36
C LEU A 157 20.83 17.97 -10.97
N SER A 158 20.40 17.79 -9.73
CA SER A 158 19.19 18.41 -9.17
C SER A 158 19.29 19.93 -9.14
N SER A 159 20.43 20.47 -8.69
CA SER A 159 20.75 21.90 -8.72
C SER A 159 20.78 22.45 -10.14
N ALA A 160 21.43 21.77 -11.10
CA ALA A 160 21.48 22.21 -12.49
C ALA A 160 20.07 22.24 -13.13
N ARG A 161 19.24 21.23 -12.86
CA ARG A 161 17.84 21.17 -13.32
C ARG A 161 17.01 22.30 -12.72
N ALA A 162 17.09 22.52 -11.41
CA ALA A 162 16.41 23.61 -10.73
C ALA A 162 16.87 25.00 -11.21
N SER A 163 18.18 25.15 -11.42
CA SER A 163 18.79 26.40 -11.89
C SER A 163 18.31 26.74 -13.30
N LYS A 164 18.34 25.76 -14.20
CA LYS A 164 17.82 25.92 -15.58
C LYS A 164 16.34 26.30 -15.58
N ALA A 165 15.53 25.69 -14.71
CA ALA A 165 14.11 25.98 -14.61
C ALA A 165 13.80 27.38 -14.05
N SER A 166 14.66 27.89 -13.17
CA SER A 166 14.50 29.20 -12.53
C SER A 166 15.16 30.36 -13.27
N GLY A 167 16.08 30.08 -14.20
CA GLY A 167 16.89 31.09 -14.89
C GLY A 167 18.02 31.67 -14.03
N ARG A 168 18.29 31.12 -12.84
CA ARG A 168 19.37 31.56 -11.93
C ARG A 168 20.00 30.36 -11.23
N VAL A 169 21.15 30.56 -10.59
CA VAL A 169 21.78 29.49 -9.80
C VAL A 169 20.98 29.23 -8.54
N ILE A 170 20.55 27.97 -8.34
CA ILE A 170 19.97 27.46 -7.10
C ILE A 170 20.88 26.34 -6.61
N ALA A 171 21.69 26.64 -5.59
CA ALA A 171 22.58 25.66 -4.98
C ALA A 171 21.80 24.62 -4.16
N PHE A 172 22.28 23.38 -4.15
CA PHE A 172 21.79 22.30 -3.29
C PHE A 172 22.92 21.93 -2.34
N GLU A 173 22.66 22.05 -1.04
CA GLU A 173 23.56 21.69 0.04
C GLU A 173 22.90 20.63 0.91
N ALA A 174 23.69 19.72 1.45
CA ALA A 174 23.21 18.72 2.39
C ALA A 174 24.32 18.30 3.34
N ASP A 175 23.93 17.97 4.56
CA ASP A 175 24.76 17.20 5.48
C ASP A 175 24.19 15.78 5.52
N ALA A 176 24.99 14.79 5.14
CA ALA A 176 24.54 13.44 4.87
C ALA A 176 25.36 12.43 5.66
N THR A 177 24.65 11.56 6.38
CA THR A 177 25.19 10.35 6.95
C THR A 177 25.02 9.19 5.96
N PRO A 178 25.71 8.06 6.14
CA PRO A 178 25.42 6.87 5.33
C PRO A 178 23.95 6.43 5.38
N ALA A 179 23.27 6.66 6.52
CA ALA A 179 21.86 6.34 6.71
C ALA A 179 20.92 7.30 5.95
N SER A 180 21.21 8.61 5.94
CA SER A 180 20.38 9.60 5.25
C SER A 180 20.69 9.78 3.76
N SER A 181 21.86 9.33 3.29
CA SER A 181 22.31 9.53 1.90
C SER A 181 21.28 9.12 0.83
N PRO A 182 20.62 7.95 0.90
CA PRO A 182 19.59 7.59 -0.09
C PRO A 182 18.38 8.53 -0.11
N LEU A 183 17.95 8.94 1.08
CA LEU A 183 16.77 9.78 1.26
C LEU A 183 17.04 11.24 0.87
N ILE A 184 18.25 11.75 1.13
CA ILE A 184 18.72 13.06 0.68
C ILE A 184 18.85 13.10 -0.84
N ALA A 185 19.37 12.03 -1.46
CA ALA A 185 19.43 11.91 -2.91
C ALA A 185 18.02 11.97 -3.53
N ASP A 186 17.07 11.20 -2.99
CA ASP A 186 15.67 11.24 -3.43
C ASP A 186 15.05 12.63 -3.21
N ALA A 187 15.20 13.22 -2.01
CA ALA A 187 14.71 14.56 -1.70
C ALA A 187 15.29 15.65 -2.63
N SER A 188 16.54 15.52 -3.07
CA SER A 188 17.16 16.42 -4.04
C SER A 188 16.45 16.36 -5.40
N VAL A 189 16.19 15.16 -5.90
CA VAL A 189 15.47 14.96 -7.17
C VAL A 189 14.07 15.57 -7.07
N ILE A 190 13.36 15.32 -5.97
CA ILE A 190 11.99 15.79 -5.75
C ILE A 190 11.90 17.29 -5.55
N ALA A 191 12.86 17.90 -4.85
CA ALA A 191 12.95 19.34 -4.74
C ALA A 191 13.21 19.99 -6.11
N SER A 192 14.06 19.37 -6.95
CA SER A 192 14.26 19.85 -8.32
C SER A 192 12.98 19.74 -9.18
N GLU A 193 12.20 18.67 -9.02
CA GLU A 193 10.90 18.49 -9.68
C GLU A 193 9.89 19.55 -9.21
N ALA A 194 9.82 19.82 -7.91
CA ALA A 194 8.97 20.87 -7.35
C ALA A 194 9.32 22.26 -7.93
N ILE A 195 10.62 22.58 -8.04
CA ILE A 195 11.09 23.85 -8.65
C ILE A 195 10.72 23.94 -10.13
N VAL A 196 10.88 22.85 -10.89
CA VAL A 196 10.46 22.79 -12.31
C VAL A 196 8.94 23.01 -12.44
N ARG A 197 8.15 22.43 -11.54
CA ARG A 197 6.69 22.62 -11.52
C ARG A 197 6.28 24.04 -11.11
N LEU A 198 7.02 24.70 -10.23
CA LEU A 198 6.81 26.12 -9.93
C LEU A 198 7.09 26.97 -11.17
N SER A 199 8.19 26.72 -11.88
CA SER A 199 8.55 27.54 -13.04
C SER A 199 7.60 27.40 -14.25
N SER A 200 6.80 26.33 -14.28
CA SER A 200 5.82 26.08 -15.34
C SER A 200 4.54 26.92 -15.24
N THR A 201 4.37 27.74 -14.19
CA THR A 201 3.19 28.61 -14.03
C THR A 201 3.59 30.06 -13.74
N PRO A 202 2.86 31.08 -14.21
CA PRO A 202 3.19 32.48 -13.93
C PRO A 202 3.26 32.80 -12.42
N LYS A 203 2.28 32.33 -11.65
CA LYS A 203 2.25 32.48 -10.19
C LYS A 203 3.45 31.79 -9.52
N GLY A 204 3.75 30.56 -9.95
CA GLY A 204 4.88 29.77 -9.49
C GLY A 204 6.25 30.42 -9.73
N ARG A 205 6.41 31.15 -10.84
CA ARG A 205 7.65 31.91 -11.11
C ARG A 205 7.91 33.01 -10.07
N VAL A 206 6.88 33.76 -9.68
CA VAL A 206 6.99 34.80 -8.63
C VAL A 206 7.39 34.17 -7.29
N GLN A 207 6.85 33.00 -6.96
CA GLN A 207 7.19 32.29 -5.73
C GLN A 207 8.61 31.74 -5.78
N LEU A 208 9.05 31.27 -6.95
CA LEU A 208 10.39 30.76 -7.18
C LEU A 208 11.47 31.84 -7.02
N GLU A 209 11.18 33.13 -7.26
CA GLU A 209 12.10 34.26 -6.99
C GLU A 209 12.57 34.32 -5.54
N LYS A 210 11.76 33.80 -4.61
CA LYS A 210 12.08 33.74 -3.18
C LYS A 210 13.02 32.59 -2.82
N ILE A 211 13.38 31.73 -3.78
CA ILE A 211 14.24 30.56 -3.55
C ILE A 211 15.61 30.81 -4.19
N GLY A 212 16.62 30.99 -3.36
CA GLY A 212 18.03 31.10 -3.77
C GLY A 212 18.83 29.83 -3.50
N LYS A 213 18.45 29.03 -2.50
CA LYS A 213 19.17 27.82 -2.11
C LYS A 213 18.25 26.75 -1.54
N VAL A 214 18.58 25.49 -1.79
CA VAL A 214 17.98 24.32 -1.13
C VAL A 214 19.00 23.73 -0.16
N VAL A 215 18.60 23.56 1.09
CA VAL A 215 19.42 22.91 2.13
C VAL A 215 18.64 21.70 2.64
N ILE A 216 19.27 20.53 2.61
CA ILE A 216 18.67 19.27 3.07
C ILE A 216 19.41 18.79 4.31
N VAL A 217 18.70 18.58 5.42
CA VAL A 217 19.29 18.15 6.69
C VAL A 217 18.53 16.96 7.26
N GLU A 218 19.21 16.18 8.07
CA GLU A 218 18.59 15.14 8.87
C GLU A 218 17.88 15.73 10.11
N GLY A 219 16.74 15.17 10.50
CA GLY A 219 16.02 15.56 11.70
C GLY A 219 14.91 14.61 12.09
N ALA A 220 14.27 14.89 13.23
CA ALA A 220 13.31 13.97 13.86
C ALA A 220 11.97 13.84 13.11
N ARG A 221 11.59 14.82 12.29
CA ARG A 221 10.34 14.80 11.51
C ARG A 221 10.54 15.43 10.14
N PRO A 222 9.96 14.85 9.08
CA PRO A 222 10.02 15.42 7.75
C PRO A 222 9.30 16.76 7.72
N SER A 223 9.97 17.79 7.21
CA SER A 223 9.38 19.12 7.10
C SER A 223 10.05 19.93 5.99
N VAL A 224 9.39 21.00 5.55
CA VAL A 224 9.99 21.97 4.64
C VAL A 224 9.58 23.38 5.07
N VAL A 225 10.55 24.29 5.07
CA VAL A 225 10.36 25.69 5.43
C VAL A 225 11.12 26.56 4.44
N LEU A 226 10.51 27.67 4.00
CA LEU A 226 11.18 28.71 3.24
C LEU A 226 11.45 29.92 4.14
N LYS A 227 12.74 30.25 4.33
CA LYS A 227 13.17 31.41 5.14
C LYS A 227 14.38 32.07 4.49
N ASN A 228 14.32 33.38 4.30
CA ASN A 228 15.44 34.20 3.81
C ASN A 228 16.12 33.64 2.55
N GLY A 229 15.35 33.18 1.55
CA GLY A 229 15.94 32.60 0.34
C GLY A 229 16.29 31.12 0.43
N VAL A 230 16.24 30.52 1.62
CA VAL A 230 16.63 29.12 1.87
C VAL A 230 15.39 28.25 2.02
N LEU A 231 15.26 27.28 1.12
CA LEU A 231 14.31 26.17 1.22
C LEU A 231 14.97 25.06 2.03
N LEU A 232 14.72 25.06 3.35
CA LEU A 232 15.21 24.05 4.26
C LEU A 232 14.28 22.84 4.22
N ILE A 233 14.80 21.69 3.83
CA ILE A 233 14.12 20.40 3.80
C ILE A 233 14.72 19.53 4.89
N VAL A 234 13.89 19.05 5.81
CA VAL A 234 14.28 18.09 6.84
C VAL A 234 13.85 16.70 6.39
N VAL A 235 14.77 15.75 6.44
CA VAL A 235 14.53 14.33 6.17
C VAL A 235 14.71 13.49 7.43
N THR A 236 14.01 12.37 7.52
CA THR A 236 14.01 11.46 8.67
C THR A 236 14.27 10.03 8.18
N PRO A 237 15.52 9.54 8.20
CA PRO A 237 15.89 8.24 7.62
C PRO A 237 15.11 7.06 8.19
N ASP A 238 14.75 7.11 9.48
CA ASP A 238 14.01 6.06 10.17
C ASP A 238 12.60 5.82 9.58
N ASP A 239 12.03 6.84 8.92
CA ASP A 239 10.74 6.75 8.23
C ASP A 239 10.85 6.17 6.80
N GLY A 240 12.07 5.82 6.36
CA GLY A 240 12.35 5.29 5.03
C GLY A 240 11.88 6.24 3.91
N MET A 241 11.14 5.71 2.93
CA MET A 241 10.59 6.50 1.82
C MET A 241 9.63 7.61 2.29
N ALA A 242 9.00 7.45 3.46
CA ALA A 242 8.08 8.45 4.01
C ALA A 242 8.81 9.57 4.77
N GLY A 243 10.13 9.45 4.94
CA GLY A 243 10.96 10.37 5.70
C GLY A 243 11.28 11.68 4.99
N ARG A 244 10.62 12.02 3.89
CA ARG A 244 10.79 13.31 3.22
C ARG A 244 9.46 13.95 2.84
N PRO A 245 9.40 15.29 2.71
CA PRO A 245 8.25 15.97 2.13
C PRO A 245 7.98 15.56 0.68
N SER A 246 6.71 15.64 0.26
CA SER A 246 6.33 15.51 -1.15
C SER A 246 6.68 16.78 -1.94
N SER A 247 6.75 16.66 -3.27
CA SER A 247 6.91 17.84 -4.13
C SER A 247 5.74 18.82 -4.00
N ASP A 248 4.52 18.31 -3.71
CA ASP A 248 3.34 19.16 -3.49
C ASP A 248 3.47 19.97 -2.20
N ARG A 249 4.00 19.37 -1.12
CA ARG A 249 4.29 20.08 0.13
C ARG A 249 5.36 21.16 -0.05
N ILE A 250 6.39 20.89 -0.85
CA ILE A 250 7.43 21.88 -1.19
C ILE A 250 6.80 23.06 -1.95
N ILE A 251 5.99 22.79 -2.98
CA ILE A 251 5.28 23.81 -3.75
C ILE A 251 4.35 24.64 -2.84
N HIS A 252 3.63 23.97 -1.94
CA HIS A 252 2.72 24.63 -1.01
C HIS A 252 3.48 25.63 -0.12
N VAL A 253 4.57 25.20 0.52
CA VAL A 253 5.37 26.09 1.39
C VAL A 253 6.00 27.25 0.62
N ALA A 254 6.43 27.04 -0.61
CA ALA A 254 6.91 28.13 -1.47
C ALA A 254 5.81 29.14 -1.83
N ALA A 255 4.54 28.73 -1.80
CA ALA A 255 3.39 29.56 -2.17
C ALA A 255 2.73 30.33 -1.01
N THR A 256 2.91 29.91 0.24
CA THR A 256 2.17 30.46 1.42
C THR A 256 2.92 31.58 2.16
N ARG A 257 3.92 32.21 1.55
CA ARG A 257 4.61 33.39 2.11
C ARG A 257 4.78 34.46 1.06
#